data_AF-A0A9W8HPJ5-F1
#
_entry.id   AF-A0A9W8HPJ5-F1
#
_cell.length_a   1.000
_cell.length_b   1.000
_cell.length_c   1.000
_cell.angle_alpha   90.00
_cell.angle_beta   90.00
_cell.angle_gamma   90.00
#
_symmetry.space_group_name_H-M   'P 1'
#
loop_
_entity.id
_entity.type
_entity.pdbx_description
1 polymer ?
#
loop_
_entity_poly.entity_id
_entity_poly.type
_entity_poly.pdbx_seq_one_letter_code
_entity_poly.pdbx_strand_id
1 'polypeptide(L)'
;MSYLGALGKCVSTLSQCNENLSSTTNSLSGLTRTFSRVETVIRCDKKYELTTASDINKAQTLISKEAVPFLFRQVDQLENAIEAIRAAHEALSLRVDEQKAEYKQLIEDEASMTELQNSIRAEQASLSDIQTNLLNAKSLVVAKERDLAELMRARSASKQRSAQVEDASRVDAELIKTRRMIAEIEHEMAGIPSDDQIQDLRDDSDKYLVLDRLREQLAGCATGAVDSAVAARMEEALGTLELLENKVFVPWWDANTSLQAERLGYLSRLLKYFFKDHGATMQAIIEILLDHQAMSVDDLRRELSATGQAANELPLLINHLKSIGAVTTETATVAGKQVMTIQLDFGGLDDESGEPEAMDTGV
;
A
#
# COMPACT_ATOMS: atom_id res chain seq x y z
N MET A 1 -20.64 150.85 -41.56
CA MET A 1 -19.41 150.17 -42.05
C MET A 1 -18.73 149.25 -41.00
N SER A 2 -18.90 149.41 -39.68
CA SER A 2 -18.14 148.59 -38.69
C SER A 2 -18.71 147.20 -38.33
N TYR A 3 -20.02 146.94 -38.56
CA TYR A 3 -20.65 145.65 -38.22
C TYR A 3 -20.20 144.47 -39.09
N LEU A 4 -19.91 144.71 -40.38
CA LEU A 4 -19.38 143.69 -41.29
C LEU A 4 -17.98 143.22 -40.88
N GLY A 5 -17.15 144.12 -40.34
CA GLY A 5 -15.82 143.77 -39.81
C GLY A 5 -15.89 142.94 -38.52
N ALA A 6 -16.86 143.21 -37.65
CA ALA A 6 -17.08 142.43 -36.44
C ALA A 6 -17.60 141.02 -36.76
N LEU A 7 -18.52 140.89 -37.71
CA LEU A 7 -19.01 139.59 -38.19
C LEU A 7 -17.89 138.77 -38.84
N GLY A 8 -17.03 139.40 -39.65
CA GLY A 8 -15.85 138.75 -40.23
C GLY A 8 -14.89 138.21 -39.17
N LYS A 9 -14.67 138.96 -38.08
CA LYS A 9 -13.88 138.48 -36.93
C LYS A 9 -14.56 137.29 -36.24
N CYS A 10 -15.85 137.33 -35.96
CA CYS A 10 -16.57 136.20 -35.37
C CYS A 10 -16.47 134.94 -36.23
N VAL A 11 -16.64 135.05 -37.55
CA VAL A 11 -16.52 133.90 -38.46
C VAL A 11 -15.09 133.36 -38.46
N SER A 12 -14.07 134.21 -38.45
CA SER A 12 -12.67 133.75 -38.35
C SER A 12 -12.37 133.04 -37.03
N THR A 13 -12.87 133.55 -35.91
CA THR A 13 -12.69 132.92 -34.59
C THR A 13 -13.44 131.59 -34.50
N LEU A 14 -14.63 131.50 -35.10
CA LEU A 14 -15.39 130.25 -35.16
C LEU A 14 -14.69 129.21 -36.04
N SER A 15 -14.14 129.62 -37.19
CA SER A 15 -13.35 128.73 -38.06
C SER A 15 -12.12 128.20 -37.33
N GLN A 16 -11.38 129.08 -36.65
CA GLN A 16 -10.21 128.70 -35.86
C GLN A 16 -10.59 127.76 -34.70
N CYS A 17 -11.73 128.00 -34.04
CA CYS A 17 -12.24 127.10 -33.01
C CYS A 17 -12.57 125.71 -33.56
N ASN A 18 -13.20 125.65 -34.75
CA ASN A 18 -13.53 124.41 -35.42
C ASN A 18 -12.27 123.64 -35.86
N GLU A 19 -11.26 124.34 -36.37
CA GLU A 19 -9.95 123.76 -36.70
C GLU A 19 -9.24 123.21 -35.46
N ASN A 20 -9.27 123.94 -34.35
CA ASN A 20 -8.72 123.48 -33.07
C ASN A 20 -9.47 122.25 -32.53
N LEU A 21 -10.81 122.23 -32.59
CA LEU A 21 -11.63 121.08 -32.19
C LEU A 21 -11.34 119.85 -33.06
N SER A 22 -11.20 120.04 -34.38
CA SER A 22 -10.83 118.98 -35.32
C SER A 22 -9.43 118.43 -35.01
N SER A 23 -8.46 119.32 -34.78
CA SER A 23 -7.10 118.94 -34.35
C SER A 23 -7.12 118.13 -33.05
N THR A 24 -7.86 118.61 -32.04
CA THR A 24 -7.99 117.93 -30.74
C THR A 24 -8.65 116.57 -30.89
N THR A 25 -9.69 116.45 -31.72
CA THR A 25 -10.38 115.18 -32.00
C THR A 25 -9.46 114.18 -32.70
N ASN A 26 -8.63 114.65 -33.64
CA ASN A 26 -7.65 113.80 -34.33
C ASN A 26 -6.54 113.33 -33.38
N SER A 27 -6.05 114.20 -32.49
CA SER A 27 -5.10 113.83 -31.45
C SER A 27 -5.70 112.84 -30.45
N LEU A 28 -6.94 113.06 -30.02
CA LEU A 28 -7.64 112.15 -29.10
C LEU A 28 -7.89 110.79 -29.76
N SER A 29 -8.34 110.79 -31.01
CA SER A 29 -8.53 109.58 -31.82
C SER A 29 -7.21 108.79 -31.95
N GLY A 30 -6.10 109.48 -32.19
CA GLY A 30 -4.77 108.89 -32.20
C GLY A 30 -4.38 108.24 -30.86
N LEU A 31 -4.67 108.91 -29.74
CA LEU A 31 -4.37 108.41 -28.39
C LEU A 31 -5.25 107.23 -27.99
N THR A 32 -6.54 107.27 -28.31
CA THR A 32 -7.53 106.25 -27.86
C THR A 32 -7.60 105.03 -28.77
N ARG A 33 -7.00 105.08 -29.97
CA ARG A 33 -7.06 103.99 -30.97
C ARG A 33 -6.57 102.64 -30.44
N THR A 34 -5.66 102.65 -29.49
CA THR A 34 -5.05 101.44 -28.93
C THR A 34 -5.78 100.91 -27.69
N PHE A 35 -6.72 101.65 -27.11
CA PHE A 35 -7.40 101.25 -25.87
C PHE A 35 -8.27 100.00 -26.03
N SER A 36 -8.95 99.83 -27.17
CA SER A 36 -9.75 98.62 -27.44
C SER A 36 -8.90 97.35 -27.52
N ARG A 37 -7.63 97.46 -27.94
CA ARG A 37 -6.67 96.36 -27.98
C ARG A 37 -6.10 96.06 -26.60
N VAL A 38 -5.86 97.07 -25.77
CA VAL A 38 -5.44 96.87 -24.37
C VAL A 38 -6.58 96.27 -23.54
N GLU A 39 -7.82 96.71 -23.77
CA GLU A 39 -9.01 96.18 -23.12
C GLU A 39 -9.21 94.68 -23.41
N THR A 40 -8.98 94.25 -24.66
CA THR A 40 -9.06 92.82 -25.03
C THR A 40 -7.93 92.00 -24.41
N VAL A 41 -6.71 92.52 -24.35
CA VAL A 41 -5.59 91.84 -23.66
C VAL A 41 -5.87 91.68 -22.16
N ILE A 42 -6.32 92.74 -21.48
CA ILE A 42 -6.66 92.69 -20.04
C ILE A 42 -7.82 91.71 -19.76
N ARG A 43 -8.80 91.60 -20.68
CA ARG A 43 -9.90 90.63 -20.55
C ARG A 43 -9.45 89.19 -20.78
N CYS A 44 -8.51 88.95 -21.70
CA CYS A 44 -7.95 87.62 -21.93
C CYS A 44 -6.99 87.17 -20.82
N ASP A 45 -6.26 88.08 -20.18
CA ASP A 45 -5.28 87.77 -19.13
C ASP A 45 -5.86 87.54 -17.73
N LYS A 46 -7.15 87.80 -17.49
CA LYS A 46 -7.78 87.59 -16.18
C LYS A 46 -8.30 86.16 -15.98
N LYS A 47 -7.41 85.18 -16.02
CA LYS A 47 -7.60 83.85 -15.40
C LYS A 47 -6.46 83.57 -14.43
N TYR A 48 -6.41 84.35 -13.35
CA TYR A 48 -5.62 83.97 -12.19
C TYR A 48 -6.57 83.31 -11.19
N GLU A 49 -6.55 81.98 -11.10
CA GLU A 49 -7.08 81.29 -9.93
C GLU A 49 -6.11 81.57 -8.77
N LEU A 50 -6.37 82.67 -8.09
CA LEU A 50 -5.63 83.06 -6.91
C LEU A 50 -6.15 82.24 -5.73
N THR A 51 -5.44 81.16 -5.41
CA THR A 51 -5.61 80.45 -4.14
C THR A 51 -5.31 81.44 -3.03
N THR A 52 -6.30 81.80 -2.23
CA THR A 52 -6.11 82.82 -1.21
C THR A 52 -5.33 82.25 -0.03
N ALA A 53 -4.62 83.09 0.73
CA ALA A 53 -3.97 82.66 1.97
C ALA A 53 -4.97 82.04 2.96
N SER A 54 -6.25 82.45 2.91
CA SER A 54 -7.34 81.82 3.65
C SER A 54 -7.58 80.37 3.21
N ASP A 55 -7.58 80.09 1.91
CA ASP A 55 -7.77 78.74 1.38
C ASP A 55 -6.59 77.84 1.72
N ILE A 56 -5.36 78.38 1.69
CA ILE A 56 -4.15 77.68 2.15
C ILE A 56 -4.27 77.36 3.64
N ASN A 57 -4.70 78.31 4.49
CA ASN A 57 -4.88 78.05 5.92
C ASN A 57 -5.99 77.02 6.21
N LYS A 58 -7.10 77.06 5.46
CA LYS A 58 -8.16 76.04 5.55
C LYS A 58 -7.64 74.66 5.15
N ALA A 59 -6.89 74.57 4.05
CA ALA A 59 -6.26 73.33 3.60
C ALA A 59 -5.23 72.80 4.61
N GLN A 60 -4.37 73.66 5.16
CA GLN A 60 -3.43 73.29 6.23
C GLN A 60 -4.15 72.82 7.49
N THR A 61 -5.28 73.43 7.83
CA THR A 61 -6.10 73.02 8.97
C THR A 61 -6.74 71.64 8.72
N LEU A 62 -7.26 71.38 7.52
CA LEU A 62 -7.78 70.07 7.12
C LEU A 62 -6.70 69.00 7.14
N ILE A 63 -5.53 69.29 6.56
CA ILE A 63 -4.39 68.38 6.54
C ILE A 63 -3.96 68.05 7.98
N SER A 64 -3.79 69.06 8.84
CA SER A 64 -3.35 68.84 10.23
C SER A 64 -4.39 68.15 11.11
N LYS A 65 -5.68 68.42 10.92
CA LYS A 65 -6.74 67.86 11.77
C LYS A 65 -7.25 66.50 11.32
N GLU A 66 -7.26 66.22 10.01
CA GLU A 66 -7.87 65.02 9.47
C GLU A 66 -6.85 64.12 8.79
N ALA A 67 -6.06 64.66 7.84
CA ALA A 67 -5.15 63.83 7.06
C ALA A 67 -3.98 63.28 7.90
N VAL A 68 -3.36 64.11 8.74
CA VAL A 68 -2.23 63.69 9.58
C VAL A 68 -2.64 62.62 10.60
N PRO A 69 -3.72 62.77 11.39
CA PRO A 69 -4.17 61.72 12.30
C PRO A 69 -4.60 60.45 11.57
N PHE A 70 -5.19 60.58 10.38
CA PHE A 70 -5.52 59.42 9.54
C PHE A 70 -4.27 58.65 9.11
N LEU A 71 -3.24 59.36 8.65
CA LEU A 71 -1.95 58.75 8.28
C LEU A 71 -1.27 58.07 9.48
N PHE A 72 -1.28 58.69 10.67
CA PHE A 72 -0.75 58.04 11.88
C PHE A 72 -1.48 56.73 12.20
N ARG A 73 -2.83 56.72 12.15
CA ARG A 73 -3.58 55.47 12.35
C ARG A 73 -3.26 54.41 11.31
N GLN A 74 -3.04 54.80 10.05
CA GLN A 74 -2.63 53.84 9.01
C GLN A 74 -1.24 53.29 9.28
N VAL A 75 -0.29 54.13 9.71
CA VAL A 75 1.06 53.69 10.09
C VAL A 75 0.97 52.72 11.26
N ASP A 76 0.23 53.03 12.32
CA ASP A 76 0.03 52.13 13.47
C ASP A 76 -0.58 50.78 13.04
N GLN A 77 -1.56 50.79 12.14
CA GLN A 77 -2.17 49.56 11.62
C GLN A 77 -1.17 48.72 10.82
N LEU A 78 -0.34 49.36 10.00
CA LEU A 78 0.71 48.69 9.22
C LEU A 78 1.81 48.14 10.11
N GLU A 79 2.23 48.87 11.15
CA GLU A 79 3.21 48.41 12.13
C GLU A 79 2.69 47.17 12.87
N ASN A 80 1.43 47.19 13.32
CA ASN A 80 0.80 46.02 13.95
C ASN A 80 0.70 44.82 12.98
N ALA A 81 0.37 45.06 11.71
CA ALA A 81 0.33 44.01 10.71
C ALA A 81 1.71 43.40 10.43
N ILE A 82 2.75 44.23 10.36
CA ILE A 82 4.14 43.79 10.20
C ILE A 82 4.56 42.93 11.39
N GLU A 83 4.24 43.35 12.61
CA GLU A 83 4.59 42.60 13.81
C GLU A 83 3.86 41.25 13.89
N ALA A 84 2.58 41.21 13.50
CA ALA A 84 1.83 39.96 13.39
C ALA A 84 2.43 39.02 12.34
N ILE A 85 2.87 39.55 11.19
CA ILE A 85 3.54 38.76 10.15
C ILE A 85 4.88 38.23 10.65
N ARG A 86 5.66 39.03 11.40
CA ARG A 86 6.93 38.57 12.00
C ARG A 86 6.71 37.43 12.99
N ALA A 87 5.76 37.58 13.91
CA ALA A 87 5.44 36.52 14.87
C ALA A 87 4.98 35.23 14.17
N ALA A 88 4.15 35.36 13.12
CA ALA A 88 3.73 34.21 12.31
C ALA A 88 4.92 33.55 11.58
N HIS A 89 5.85 34.37 11.06
CA HIS A 89 7.06 33.86 10.40
C HIS A 89 8.00 33.13 11.37
N GLU A 90 8.22 33.68 12.56
CA GLU A 90 9.01 33.02 13.60
C GLU A 90 8.39 31.69 14.04
N ALA A 91 7.07 31.66 14.26
CA ALA A 91 6.35 30.43 14.57
C ALA A 91 6.47 29.38 13.45
N LEU A 92 6.39 29.80 12.19
CA LEU A 92 6.59 28.91 11.05
C LEU A 92 8.03 28.40 10.97
N SER A 93 9.02 29.27 11.23
CA SER A 93 10.44 28.90 11.24
C SER A 93 10.73 27.84 12.29
N LEU A 94 10.21 28.01 13.51
CA LEU A 94 10.34 27.02 14.58
C LEU A 94 9.73 25.68 14.17
N ARG A 95 8.54 25.68 13.58
CA ARG A 95 7.88 24.46 13.11
C ARG A 95 8.67 23.74 12.01
N VAL A 96 9.29 24.50 11.11
CA VAL A 96 10.17 23.93 10.07
C VAL A 96 11.41 23.29 10.70
N ASP A 97 11.98 23.90 11.73
CA ASP A 97 13.16 23.35 12.40
C ASP A 97 12.82 22.11 13.25
N GLU A 98 11.65 22.09 13.90
CA GLU A 98 11.09 20.90 14.56
C GLU A 98 10.89 19.76 13.55
N GLN A 99 10.24 20.03 12.41
CA GLN A 99 10.06 19.02 11.35
C GLN A 99 11.40 18.51 10.82
N LYS A 100 12.39 19.37 10.61
CA LYS A 100 13.73 18.92 10.19
C LYS A 100 14.38 18.01 11.23
N ALA A 101 14.20 18.30 12.53
CA ALA A 101 14.72 17.45 13.60
C ALA A 101 14.02 16.09 13.62
N GLU A 102 12.69 16.06 13.50
CA GLU A 102 11.90 14.82 13.37
C GLU A 102 12.31 14.00 12.14
N TYR A 103 12.46 14.64 10.98
CA TYR A 103 12.92 13.97 9.76
C TYR A 103 14.32 13.39 9.92
N LYS A 104 15.23 14.11 10.58
CA LYS A 104 16.58 13.60 10.84
C LYS A 104 16.53 12.37 11.75
N GLN A 105 15.69 12.39 12.77
CA GLN A 105 15.50 11.25 13.65
C GLN A 105 14.93 10.04 12.90
N LEU A 106 13.94 10.24 12.02
CA LEU A 106 13.39 9.16 11.19
C LEU A 106 14.45 8.53 10.27
N ILE A 107 15.37 9.32 9.73
CA ILE A 107 16.49 8.80 8.93
C ILE A 107 17.43 7.94 9.78
N GLU A 108 17.74 8.39 11.00
CA GLU A 108 18.58 7.63 11.95
C GLU A 108 17.88 6.32 12.37
N ASP A 109 16.56 6.36 12.60
CA ASP A 109 15.75 5.19 12.91
C ASP A 109 15.69 4.22 11.73
N GLU A 110 15.53 4.71 10.49
CA GLU A 110 15.56 3.89 9.28
C GLU A 110 16.92 3.20 9.12
N ALA A 111 18.02 3.92 9.35
CA ALA A 111 19.36 3.32 9.34
C ALA A 111 19.48 2.19 10.36
N SER A 112 19.03 2.41 11.61
CA SER A 112 19.04 1.38 12.65
C SER A 112 18.16 0.16 12.29
N MET A 113 17.02 0.39 11.64
CA MET A 113 16.12 -0.66 11.20
C MET A 113 16.76 -1.50 10.09
N THR A 114 17.48 -0.88 9.14
CA THR A 114 18.22 -1.61 8.11
C THR A 114 19.36 -2.44 8.71
N GLU A 115 20.07 -1.94 9.73
CA GLU A 115 21.10 -2.70 10.44
C GLU A 115 20.50 -3.93 11.15
N LEU A 116 19.38 -3.74 11.86
CA LEU A 116 18.66 -4.83 12.51
C LEU A 116 18.15 -5.86 11.50
N GLN A 117 17.62 -5.42 10.35
CA GLN A 117 17.16 -6.31 9.29
C GLN A 117 18.31 -7.14 8.71
N ASN A 118 19.49 -6.54 8.55
CA ASN A 118 20.69 -7.26 8.12
C ASN A 118 21.15 -8.28 9.17
N SER A 119 21.10 -7.92 10.45
CA SER A 119 21.40 -8.85 11.55
C SER A 119 20.44 -10.05 11.56
N ILE A 120 19.13 -9.79 11.43
CA ILE A 120 18.11 -10.85 11.36
C ILE A 120 18.37 -11.79 10.19
N ARG A 121 18.69 -11.26 8.99
CA ARG A 121 19.01 -12.10 7.83
C ARG A 121 20.26 -12.96 8.06
N ALA A 122 21.29 -12.41 8.71
CA ALA A 122 22.50 -13.15 9.05
C ALA A 122 22.19 -14.28 10.05
N GLU A 123 21.38 -14.01 11.09
CA GLU A 123 20.96 -15.02 12.06
C GLU A 123 20.06 -16.09 11.42
N GLN A 124 19.14 -15.71 10.52
CA GLN A 124 18.31 -16.66 9.77
C GLN A 124 19.16 -17.59 8.89
N ALA A 125 20.18 -17.05 8.21
CA ALA A 125 21.13 -17.86 7.45
C ALA A 125 21.89 -18.83 8.36
N SER A 126 22.40 -18.34 9.49
CA SER A 126 23.08 -19.19 10.48
C SER A 126 22.18 -20.29 11.04
N LEU A 127 20.91 -19.98 11.33
CA LEU A 127 19.94 -20.95 11.81
C LEU A 127 19.62 -22.02 10.75
N SER A 128 19.49 -21.64 9.48
CA SER A 128 19.34 -22.57 8.36
C SER A 128 20.56 -23.51 8.25
N ASP A 129 21.77 -22.98 8.37
CA ASP A 129 23.00 -23.80 8.37
C ASP A 129 23.03 -24.78 9.56
N ILE A 130 22.61 -24.34 10.74
CA ILE A 130 22.50 -25.23 11.91
C ILE A 130 21.44 -26.32 11.68
N GLN A 131 20.30 -25.99 11.07
CA GLN A 131 19.25 -26.96 10.76
C GLN A 131 19.71 -28.02 9.75
N THR A 132 20.41 -27.62 8.69
CA THR A 132 20.99 -28.57 7.72
C THR A 132 22.04 -29.46 8.38
N ASN A 133 22.92 -28.89 9.22
CA ASN A 133 23.88 -29.65 10.01
C ASN A 133 23.21 -30.65 10.96
N LEU A 134 22.12 -30.26 11.62
CA LEU A 134 21.33 -31.14 12.48
C LEU A 134 20.71 -32.29 11.68
N LEU A 135 20.20 -32.03 10.47
CA LEU A 135 19.60 -33.04 9.61
C LEU A 135 20.65 -34.05 9.12
N ASN A 136 21.85 -33.57 8.78
CA ASN A 136 23.01 -34.41 8.47
C ASN A 136 23.46 -35.24 9.68
N ALA A 137 23.46 -34.68 10.89
CA ALA A 137 23.78 -35.43 12.10
C ALA A 137 22.73 -36.52 12.37
N LYS A 138 21.43 -36.22 12.19
CA LYS A 138 20.35 -37.20 12.32
C LYS A 138 20.49 -38.35 11.32
N SER A 139 20.80 -38.07 10.05
CA SER A 139 21.01 -39.11 9.04
C SER A 139 22.21 -40.00 9.37
N LEU A 140 23.30 -39.40 9.88
CA LEU A 140 24.47 -40.13 10.36
C LEU A 140 24.15 -41.04 11.55
N VAL A 141 23.36 -40.56 12.52
CA VAL A 141 22.91 -41.37 13.66
C VAL A 141 22.10 -42.57 13.18
N VAL A 142 21.13 -42.37 12.27
CA VAL A 142 20.33 -43.47 11.70
C VAL A 142 21.22 -44.49 10.97
N ALA A 143 22.24 -44.03 10.23
CA ALA A 143 23.21 -44.92 9.59
C ALA A 143 23.99 -45.74 10.64
N LYS A 144 24.44 -45.10 11.72
CA LYS A 144 25.17 -45.76 12.80
C LYS A 144 24.31 -46.74 13.60
N GLU A 145 23.03 -46.45 13.79
CA GLU A 145 22.06 -47.36 14.40
C GLU A 145 21.85 -48.61 13.53
N ARG A 146 21.80 -48.46 12.20
CA ARG A 146 21.78 -49.61 11.28
C ARG A 146 23.05 -50.44 11.36
N ASP A 147 24.24 -49.81 11.31
CA ASP A 147 25.53 -50.49 11.47
C ASP A 147 25.55 -51.29 12.79
N LEU A 148 25.07 -50.69 13.88
CA LEU A 148 25.03 -51.33 15.20
C LEU A 148 24.05 -52.50 15.24
N ALA A 149 22.88 -52.37 14.61
CA ALA A 149 21.92 -53.47 14.48
C ALA A 149 22.51 -54.64 13.67
N GLU A 150 23.25 -54.36 12.59
CA GLU A 150 23.96 -55.38 11.82
C GLU A 150 25.05 -56.07 12.64
N LEU A 151 25.86 -55.31 13.38
CA LEU A 151 26.84 -55.87 14.31
C LEU A 151 26.18 -56.73 15.40
N MET A 152 25.04 -56.31 15.93
CA MET A 152 24.27 -57.11 16.90
C MET A 152 23.76 -58.42 16.29
N ARG A 153 23.27 -58.40 15.03
CA ARG A 153 22.88 -59.63 14.30
C ARG A 153 24.08 -60.54 14.02
N ALA A 154 25.20 -59.98 13.58
CA ALA A 154 26.43 -60.75 13.35
C ALA A 154 26.93 -61.40 14.66
N ARG A 155 26.84 -60.67 15.78
CA ARG A 155 27.20 -61.17 17.11
C ARG A 155 26.24 -62.25 17.60
N SER A 156 24.92 -62.13 17.38
CA SER A 156 23.96 -63.17 17.75
C SER A 156 24.14 -64.43 16.90
N ALA A 157 24.41 -64.29 15.59
CA ALA A 157 24.75 -65.40 14.71
C ALA A 157 26.07 -66.09 15.14
N SER A 158 27.08 -65.33 15.56
CA SER A 158 28.32 -65.88 16.11
C SER A 158 28.10 -66.64 17.42
N LYS A 159 27.25 -66.12 18.34
CA LYS A 159 26.84 -66.84 19.57
C LYS A 159 26.03 -68.10 19.27
N GLN A 160 25.16 -68.08 18.26
CA GLN A 160 24.45 -69.27 17.81
C GLN A 160 25.40 -70.31 17.23
N ARG A 161 26.40 -69.89 16.43
CA ARG A 161 27.44 -70.81 15.95
C ARG A 161 28.28 -71.41 17.07
N SER A 162 28.65 -70.64 18.11
CA SER A 162 29.37 -71.20 19.27
C SER A 162 28.50 -72.18 20.06
N ALA A 163 27.21 -71.87 20.26
CA ALA A 163 26.27 -72.79 20.90
C ALA A 163 26.02 -74.05 20.05
N GLN A 164 25.94 -73.93 18.72
CA GLN A 164 25.83 -75.06 17.81
C GLN A 164 27.10 -75.91 17.78
N VAL A 165 28.29 -75.35 18.00
CA VAL A 165 29.54 -76.12 18.14
C VAL A 165 29.59 -76.87 19.47
N GLU A 166 29.12 -76.26 20.56
CA GLU A 166 28.98 -76.94 21.86
C GLU A 166 27.93 -78.06 21.82
N ASP A 167 26.76 -77.80 21.22
CA ASP A 167 25.73 -78.81 21.00
C ASP A 167 26.18 -79.88 20.01
N ALA A 168 26.92 -79.55 18.95
CA ALA A 168 27.52 -80.54 18.06
C ALA A 168 28.52 -81.42 18.79
N SER A 169 29.32 -80.89 19.72
CA SER A 169 30.22 -81.69 20.55
C SER A 169 29.46 -82.60 21.53
N ARG A 170 28.34 -82.14 22.08
CA ARG A 170 27.47 -82.93 22.95
C ARG A 170 26.69 -84.00 22.17
N VAL A 171 26.24 -83.67 20.96
CA VAL A 171 25.66 -84.60 20.01
C VAL A 171 26.72 -85.61 19.58
N ASP A 172 27.97 -85.24 19.32
CA ASP A 172 29.03 -86.20 18.96
C ASP A 172 29.33 -87.18 20.11
N ALA A 173 29.28 -86.71 21.35
CA ALA A 173 29.38 -87.56 22.54
C ALA A 173 28.17 -88.51 22.68
N GLU A 174 26.95 -88.02 22.46
CA GLU A 174 25.73 -88.84 22.38
C GLU A 174 25.70 -89.73 21.12
N LEU A 175 26.38 -89.35 20.04
CA LEU A 175 26.48 -90.08 18.77
C LEU A 175 27.49 -91.21 18.88
N ILE A 176 28.56 -91.04 19.66
CA ILE A 176 29.42 -92.15 20.09
C ILE A 176 28.63 -93.13 20.97
N LYS A 177 27.77 -92.61 21.86
CA LYS A 177 26.96 -93.42 22.77
C LYS A 177 25.86 -94.18 22.03
N THR A 178 25.18 -93.52 21.09
CA THR A 178 24.18 -94.14 20.21
C THR A 178 24.83 -95.00 19.14
N ARG A 179 26.02 -94.72 18.60
CA ARG A 179 26.77 -95.69 17.76
C ARG A 179 27.08 -96.98 18.51
N ARG A 180 27.33 -96.88 19.82
CA ARG A 180 27.53 -98.05 20.69
C ARG A 180 26.23 -98.83 20.90
N MET A 181 25.10 -98.14 21.11
CA MET A 181 23.77 -98.76 21.09
C MET A 181 23.36 -99.27 19.70
N ILE A 182 23.77 -98.62 18.62
CA ILE A 182 23.47 -99.01 17.24
C ILE A 182 24.27 -100.26 16.89
N ALA A 183 25.51 -100.43 17.35
CA ALA A 183 26.20 -101.72 17.24
C ALA A 183 25.49 -102.85 18.02
N GLU A 184 24.84 -102.52 19.14
CA GLU A 184 24.01 -103.46 19.91
C GLU A 184 22.66 -103.74 19.20
N ILE A 185 22.06 -102.74 18.54
CA ILE A 185 20.78 -102.82 17.82
C ILE A 185 20.94 -103.37 16.39
N GLU A 186 22.07 -103.16 15.71
CA GLU A 186 22.44 -103.75 14.41
C GLU A 186 22.68 -105.27 14.52
N HIS A 187 22.96 -105.77 15.73
CA HIS A 187 22.92 -107.19 16.03
C HIS A 187 21.47 -107.71 16.17
N GLU A 188 20.53 -106.87 16.60
CA GLU A 188 19.13 -107.22 16.87
C GLU A 188 18.14 -106.89 15.73
N MET A 189 18.55 -106.15 14.69
CA MET A 189 17.65 -105.68 13.62
C MET A 189 18.08 -106.07 12.20
N ALA A 190 18.40 -107.36 12.00
CA ALA A 190 18.25 -108.03 10.70
C ALA A 190 16.76 -108.10 10.32
N GLY A 191 16.20 -106.99 9.82
CA GLY A 191 14.77 -106.92 9.49
C GLY A 191 14.29 -105.52 9.09
N ILE A 192 14.73 -105.05 7.92
CA ILE A 192 14.06 -104.23 6.86
C ILE A 192 12.79 -103.40 7.26
N PRO A 193 12.46 -102.27 6.59
CA PRO A 193 13.14 -100.96 6.43
C PRO A 193 12.20 -99.71 6.62
N SER A 194 12.86 -98.53 6.71
CA SER A 194 12.54 -97.15 6.25
C SER A 194 11.13 -96.72 5.81
N ASP A 195 10.73 -95.44 5.79
CA ASP A 195 11.02 -94.16 6.49
C ASP A 195 10.09 -93.14 5.76
N ASP A 196 9.43 -92.24 6.48
CA ASP A 196 8.59 -91.13 5.99
C ASP A 196 8.71 -90.05 7.08
N GLN A 197 8.91 -88.74 6.89
CA GLN A 197 9.04 -87.84 5.76
C GLN A 197 9.35 -86.44 6.37
N ILE A 198 9.94 -85.52 5.60
CA ILE A 198 9.75 -84.04 5.66
C ILE A 198 10.45 -83.27 6.81
N GLN A 199 11.24 -82.22 6.49
CA GLN A 199 10.80 -80.80 6.54
C GLN A 199 11.85 -79.72 6.17
N ASP A 200 11.38 -78.76 5.36
CA ASP A 200 11.66 -77.32 5.28
C ASP A 200 13.05 -76.69 5.14
N LEU A 201 13.15 -75.79 4.14
CA LEU A 201 13.82 -74.47 4.19
C LEU A 201 12.97 -73.48 3.33
N ARG A 202 12.50 -72.35 3.87
CA ARG A 202 13.08 -70.96 3.76
C ARG A 202 13.29 -70.51 2.30
N ASP A 203 12.95 -69.30 1.85
CA ASP A 203 13.23 -67.99 2.42
C ASP A 203 12.44 -66.89 1.67
N ASP A 204 12.35 -65.72 2.30
CA ASP A 204 11.88 -64.43 1.78
C ASP A 204 12.75 -63.87 0.64
N SER A 205 12.14 -63.22 -0.37
CA SER A 205 12.62 -61.93 -0.90
C SER A 205 11.59 -61.19 -1.77
N ASP A 206 11.72 -59.85 -1.79
CA ASP A 206 11.23 -58.89 -2.79
C ASP A 206 9.91 -58.14 -2.55
N LYS A 207 9.96 -57.21 -1.59
CA LYS A 207 9.01 -56.08 -1.46
C LYS A 207 9.64 -54.76 -1.92
N TYR A 208 9.81 -54.52 -3.22
CA TYR A 208 9.89 -53.17 -3.82
C TYR A 208 9.62 -53.20 -5.34
N LEU A 209 8.58 -53.94 -5.77
CA LEU A 209 8.18 -54.06 -7.18
C LEU A 209 6.70 -53.74 -7.43
N VAL A 210 6.00 -53.21 -6.42
CA VAL A 210 4.53 -53.11 -6.42
C VAL A 210 4.02 -51.71 -6.80
N LEU A 211 4.71 -50.63 -6.44
CA LEU A 211 4.20 -49.27 -6.67
C LEU A 211 4.44 -48.75 -8.10
N ASP A 212 5.59 -49.07 -8.71
CA ASP A 212 5.85 -48.70 -10.11
C ASP A 212 5.01 -49.54 -11.09
N ARG A 213 4.73 -50.81 -10.76
CA ARG A 213 3.80 -51.65 -11.54
C ARG A 213 2.34 -51.19 -11.45
N LEU A 214 1.89 -50.64 -10.32
CA LEU A 214 0.51 -50.16 -10.17
C LEU A 214 0.22 -48.89 -11.00
N ARG A 215 1.19 -47.97 -11.08
CA ARG A 215 1.05 -46.75 -11.92
C ARG A 215 1.01 -47.08 -13.42
N GLU A 216 1.88 -47.98 -13.86
CA GLU A 216 1.96 -48.38 -15.27
C GLU A 216 0.73 -49.22 -15.71
N GLN A 217 0.14 -49.99 -14.79
CA GLN A 217 -1.07 -50.78 -15.06
C GLN A 217 -2.38 -49.96 -15.01
N LEU A 218 -2.47 -48.90 -14.20
CA LEU A 218 -3.66 -48.03 -14.15
C LEU A 218 -3.77 -47.09 -15.35
N ALA A 219 -2.64 -46.53 -15.83
CA ALA A 219 -2.63 -45.70 -17.05
C ALA A 219 -2.93 -46.52 -18.32
N GLY A 220 -2.60 -47.81 -18.33
CA GLY A 220 -2.87 -48.73 -19.44
C GLY A 220 -4.30 -49.27 -19.52
N CYS A 221 -5.13 -49.11 -18.48
CA CYS A 221 -6.50 -49.64 -18.45
C CYS A 221 -7.57 -48.67 -18.97
N ALA A 222 -7.26 -47.39 -19.21
CA ALA A 222 -8.24 -46.39 -19.68
C ALA A 222 -8.56 -46.44 -21.18
N THR A 223 -7.89 -47.29 -21.97
CA THR A 223 -8.09 -47.38 -23.43
C THR A 223 -8.81 -48.65 -23.89
N GLY A 224 -9.15 -49.56 -22.98
CA GLY A 224 -9.95 -50.75 -23.27
C GLY A 224 -11.33 -50.62 -22.66
N ALA A 225 -12.38 -51.08 -23.35
CA ALA A 225 -13.75 -51.06 -22.88
C ALA A 225 -13.90 -51.81 -21.53
N VAL A 226 -13.84 -51.07 -20.43
CA VAL A 226 -14.11 -51.57 -19.08
C VAL A 226 -15.51 -51.14 -18.67
N ASP A 227 -16.24 -52.09 -18.08
CA ASP A 227 -17.62 -51.97 -17.62
C ASP A 227 -17.87 -50.67 -16.83
N SER A 228 -19.02 -50.02 -17.07
CA SER A 228 -19.36 -48.68 -16.58
C SER A 228 -19.21 -48.53 -15.06
N ALA A 229 -19.42 -49.61 -14.31
CA ALA A 229 -19.27 -49.63 -12.86
C ALA A 229 -17.80 -49.64 -12.38
N VAL A 230 -16.87 -50.15 -13.18
CA VAL A 230 -15.44 -50.17 -12.88
C VAL A 230 -14.77 -48.87 -13.33
N ALA A 231 -15.21 -48.30 -14.45
CA ALA A 231 -14.83 -46.94 -14.84
C ALA A 231 -15.26 -45.92 -13.78
N ALA A 232 -16.50 -46.02 -13.28
CA ALA A 232 -16.98 -45.16 -12.19
C ALA A 232 -16.19 -45.33 -10.88
N ARG A 233 -15.76 -46.56 -10.54
CA ARG A 233 -14.88 -46.80 -9.37
C ARG A 233 -13.44 -46.31 -9.58
N MET A 234 -12.92 -46.36 -10.80
CA MET A 234 -11.60 -45.81 -11.15
C MET A 234 -11.62 -44.28 -11.17
N GLU A 235 -12.72 -43.69 -11.62
CA GLU A 235 -12.99 -42.25 -11.54
C GLU A 235 -13.22 -41.80 -10.09
N GLU A 236 -13.89 -42.61 -9.26
CA GLU A 236 -14.00 -42.41 -7.80
C GLU A 236 -12.64 -42.52 -7.11
N ALA A 237 -11.77 -43.45 -7.53
CA ALA A 237 -10.41 -43.64 -7.00
C ALA A 237 -9.42 -42.54 -7.44
N LEU A 238 -9.52 -42.08 -8.69
CA LEU A 238 -8.82 -40.89 -9.19
C LEU A 238 -9.35 -39.65 -8.49
N GLY A 239 -10.67 -39.54 -8.29
CA GLY A 239 -11.30 -38.52 -7.49
C GLY A 239 -10.89 -38.56 -6.02
N THR A 240 -10.60 -39.73 -5.43
CA THR A 240 -10.04 -39.82 -4.06
C THR A 240 -8.56 -39.48 -4.01
N LEU A 241 -7.80 -39.71 -5.08
CA LEU A 241 -6.41 -39.25 -5.25
C LEU A 241 -6.33 -37.73 -5.43
N GLU A 242 -7.25 -37.15 -6.20
CA GLU A 242 -7.45 -35.72 -6.35
C GLU A 242 -8.04 -35.10 -5.07
N LEU A 243 -8.86 -35.83 -4.31
CA LEU A 243 -9.29 -35.45 -2.95
C LEU A 243 -8.13 -35.51 -1.96
N LEU A 244 -7.17 -36.40 -2.15
CA LEU A 244 -5.93 -36.47 -1.36
C LEU A 244 -4.99 -35.32 -1.74
N GLU A 245 -4.95 -34.92 -3.01
CA GLU A 245 -4.26 -33.71 -3.45
C GLU A 245 -4.94 -32.46 -2.84
N ASN A 246 -6.26 -32.34 -2.91
CA ASN A 246 -7.01 -31.21 -2.37
C ASN A 246 -7.22 -31.23 -0.84
N LYS A 247 -7.10 -32.37 -0.15
CA LYS A 247 -7.23 -32.47 1.33
C LYS A 247 -5.93 -32.75 2.07
N VAL A 248 -4.83 -33.06 1.38
CA VAL A 248 -3.52 -33.21 2.02
C VAL A 248 -2.52 -32.17 1.51
N PHE A 249 -2.62 -31.67 0.26
CA PHE A 249 -1.79 -30.56 -0.21
C PHE A 249 -2.38 -29.16 0.06
N VAL A 250 -3.71 -28.97 0.06
CA VAL A 250 -4.30 -27.65 0.43
C VAL A 250 -4.18 -27.36 1.93
N PRO A 251 -4.36 -28.30 2.87
CA PRO A 251 -4.14 -28.02 4.29
C PRO A 251 -2.67 -27.88 4.72
N TRP A 252 -1.72 -28.12 3.80
CA TRP A 252 -0.32 -27.75 4.00
C TRP A 252 -0.07 -26.25 3.72
N TRP A 253 -1.06 -25.56 3.14
CA TRP A 253 -1.04 -24.11 2.86
C TRP A 253 -1.62 -23.27 4.02
N ASP A 254 -2.46 -23.86 4.87
CA ASP A 254 -3.21 -23.17 5.96
C ASP A 254 -2.54 -23.25 7.35
N ALA A 255 -1.39 -23.93 7.48
CA ALA A 255 -0.75 -24.13 8.78
C ALA A 255 0.57 -23.35 8.97
N ASN A 256 1.00 -22.58 7.98
CA ASN A 256 2.25 -21.83 8.05
C ASN A 256 1.93 -20.35 8.34
N THR A 257 1.71 -20.04 9.62
CA THR A 257 1.45 -18.66 10.12
C THR A 257 2.51 -17.65 9.67
N SER A 258 3.75 -18.10 9.42
CA SER A 258 4.83 -17.30 8.85
C SER A 258 4.54 -16.85 7.41
N LEU A 259 4.02 -17.74 6.57
CA LEU A 259 3.78 -17.49 5.16
C LEU A 259 2.49 -16.68 4.94
N GLN A 260 1.50 -16.86 5.82
CA GLN A 260 0.31 -16.02 5.89
C GLN A 260 0.66 -14.59 6.34
N ALA A 261 1.53 -14.44 7.35
CA ALA A 261 2.03 -13.15 7.80
C ALA A 261 2.85 -12.43 6.71
N GLU A 262 3.67 -13.16 5.94
CA GLU A 262 4.41 -12.59 4.81
C GLU A 262 3.49 -12.15 3.66
N ARG A 263 2.45 -12.91 3.36
CA ARG A 263 1.44 -12.55 2.35
C ARG A 263 0.58 -11.37 2.77
N LEU A 264 0.13 -11.34 4.02
CA LEU A 264 -0.54 -10.16 4.60
C LEU A 264 0.38 -8.95 4.59
N GLY A 265 1.66 -9.14 4.90
CA GLY A 265 2.68 -8.10 4.83
C GLY A 265 2.91 -7.59 3.40
N TYR A 266 2.82 -8.44 2.38
CA TYR A 266 2.90 -8.06 0.98
C TYR A 266 1.63 -7.34 0.51
N LEU A 267 0.45 -7.87 0.84
CA LEU A 267 -0.85 -7.24 0.56
C LEU A 267 -0.95 -5.85 1.19
N SER A 268 -0.48 -5.70 2.44
CA SER A 268 -0.36 -4.41 3.14
C SER A 268 0.45 -3.40 2.35
N ARG A 269 1.62 -3.81 1.81
CA ARG A 269 2.47 -2.93 1.00
C ARG A 269 1.79 -2.54 -0.30
N LEU A 270 1.11 -3.48 -0.97
CA LEU A 270 0.36 -3.18 -2.20
C LEU A 270 -0.79 -2.20 -1.94
N LEU A 271 -1.59 -2.45 -0.90
CA LEU A 271 -2.71 -1.56 -0.55
C LEU A 271 -2.20 -0.17 -0.15
N LYS A 272 -1.12 -0.05 0.61
CA LYS A 272 -0.49 1.24 0.94
C LYS A 272 0.12 1.94 -0.28
N TYR A 273 0.59 1.18 -1.26
CA TYR A 273 1.15 1.74 -2.50
C TYR A 273 0.07 2.30 -3.42
N PHE A 274 -1.01 1.54 -3.65
CA PHE A 274 -2.10 1.95 -4.55
C PHE A 274 -3.13 2.87 -3.89
N PHE A 275 -3.30 2.78 -2.56
CA PHE A 275 -4.24 3.57 -1.78
C PHE A 275 -3.53 4.23 -0.60
N LYS A 276 -2.76 5.29 -0.85
CA LYS A 276 -1.89 5.93 0.16
C LYS A 276 -2.59 6.30 1.47
N ASP A 277 -3.78 6.88 1.37
CA ASP A 277 -4.50 7.40 2.53
C ASP A 277 -5.41 6.34 3.19
N HIS A 278 -5.65 5.22 2.52
CA HIS A 278 -6.71 4.26 2.86
C HIS A 278 -6.22 2.81 2.98
N GLY A 279 -5.00 2.52 2.53
CA GLY A 279 -4.46 1.16 2.41
C GLY A 279 -4.27 0.47 3.76
N ALA A 280 -3.96 1.22 4.82
CA ALA A 280 -3.89 0.70 6.18
C ALA A 280 -5.28 0.26 6.69
N THR A 281 -6.31 1.06 6.43
CA THR A 281 -7.70 0.75 6.81
C THR A 281 -8.24 -0.42 5.98
N MET A 282 -7.93 -0.48 4.69
CA MET A 282 -8.32 -1.61 3.81
C MET A 282 -7.65 -2.92 4.22
N GLN A 283 -6.39 -2.88 4.66
CA GLN A 283 -5.72 -4.04 5.25
C GLN A 283 -6.44 -4.50 6.52
N ALA A 284 -6.75 -3.58 7.44
CA ALA A 284 -7.43 -3.92 8.69
C ALA A 284 -8.81 -4.55 8.44
N ILE A 285 -9.54 -4.09 7.41
CA ILE A 285 -10.80 -4.71 6.98
C ILE A 285 -10.57 -6.17 6.55
N ILE A 286 -9.55 -6.44 5.73
CA ILE A 286 -9.26 -7.80 5.26
C ILE A 286 -8.81 -8.70 6.41
N GLU A 287 -8.01 -8.20 7.35
CA GLU A 287 -7.59 -8.95 8.54
C GLU A 287 -8.79 -9.34 9.41
N ILE A 288 -9.68 -8.40 9.70
CA ILE A 288 -10.91 -8.66 10.46
C ILE A 288 -11.81 -9.68 9.75
N LEU A 289 -11.94 -9.58 8.42
CA LEU A 289 -12.76 -10.50 7.65
C LEU A 289 -12.10 -11.89 7.49
N LEU A 290 -10.77 -12.01 7.56
CA LEU A 290 -10.08 -13.29 7.58
C LEU A 290 -10.39 -14.07 8.86
N ASP A 291 -10.51 -13.38 9.98
CA ASP A 291 -10.82 -13.98 11.29
C ASP A 291 -12.31 -14.38 11.42
N HIS A 292 -13.21 -13.69 10.72
CA HIS A 292 -14.66 -13.85 10.89
C HIS A 292 -15.39 -14.44 9.68
N GLN A 293 -14.73 -14.58 8.53
CA GLN A 293 -15.23 -15.04 7.21
C GLN A 293 -16.36 -14.18 6.62
N ALA A 294 -17.39 -13.81 7.40
CA ALA A 294 -18.45 -12.90 7.03
C ALA A 294 -18.90 -12.04 8.23
N MET A 295 -19.18 -10.76 8.02
CA MET A 295 -19.56 -9.83 9.08
C MET A 295 -20.55 -8.76 8.61
N SER A 296 -21.43 -8.29 9.50
CA SER A 296 -22.28 -7.12 9.21
C SER A 296 -21.46 -5.83 9.13
N VAL A 297 -21.88 -4.87 8.30
CA VAL A 297 -21.22 -3.56 8.19
C VAL A 297 -21.14 -2.84 9.54
N ASP A 298 -22.18 -2.96 10.37
CA ASP A 298 -22.26 -2.29 11.67
C ASP A 298 -21.29 -2.91 12.69
N ASP A 299 -21.07 -4.22 12.63
CA ASP A 299 -20.09 -4.90 13.47
C ASP A 299 -18.65 -4.64 12.97
N LEU A 300 -18.44 -4.63 11.65
CA LEU A 300 -17.15 -4.28 11.05
C LEU A 300 -16.74 -2.84 11.40
N ARG A 301 -17.69 -1.90 11.38
CA ARG A 301 -17.48 -0.52 11.82
C ARG A 301 -17.07 -0.46 13.30
N ARG A 302 -17.65 -1.30 14.14
CA ARG A 302 -17.35 -1.36 15.58
C ARG A 302 -15.93 -1.88 15.82
N GLU A 303 -15.52 -2.93 15.14
CA GLU A 303 -14.18 -3.51 15.26
C GLU A 303 -13.07 -2.63 14.67
N LEU A 304 -13.34 -1.96 13.54
CA LEU A 304 -12.41 -0.96 12.99
C LEU A 304 -12.21 0.22 13.95
N SER A 305 -13.28 0.65 14.61
CA SER A 305 -13.18 1.71 15.62
C SER A 305 -12.39 1.26 16.85
N ALA A 306 -12.50 -0.03 17.22
CA ALA A 306 -11.74 -0.62 18.32
C ALA A 306 -10.24 -0.76 18.02
N THR A 307 -9.88 -0.94 16.75
CA THR A 307 -8.49 -1.01 16.27
C THR A 307 -7.88 0.37 15.96
N GLY A 308 -8.62 1.46 16.22
CA GLY A 308 -8.15 2.83 16.05
C GLY A 308 -8.14 3.32 14.59
N GLN A 309 -8.78 2.60 13.67
CA GLN A 309 -8.88 2.96 12.26
C GLN A 309 -10.08 3.88 11.98
N ALA A 310 -9.96 4.71 10.94
CA ALA A 310 -11.02 5.65 10.57
C ALA A 310 -12.24 4.94 9.96
N ALA A 311 -13.27 4.72 10.77
CA ALA A 311 -14.48 3.99 10.35
C ALA A 311 -15.50 4.86 9.55
N ASN A 312 -15.21 6.15 9.38
CA ASN A 312 -16.07 7.10 8.68
C ASN A 312 -16.14 6.85 7.17
N GLU A 313 -15.07 6.30 6.60
CA GLU A 313 -14.92 6.05 5.15
C GLU A 313 -15.28 4.62 4.75
N LEU A 314 -15.77 3.80 5.69
CA LEU A 314 -16.03 2.38 5.49
C LEU A 314 -16.85 2.05 4.21
N PRO A 315 -17.93 2.78 3.85
CA PRO A 315 -18.66 2.50 2.61
C PRO A 315 -17.83 2.70 1.33
N LEU A 316 -16.93 3.69 1.32
CA LEU A 316 -16.01 3.94 0.20
C LEU A 316 -14.99 2.79 0.09
N LEU A 317 -14.44 2.36 1.24
CA LEU A 317 -13.44 1.30 1.31
C LEU A 317 -14.00 -0.06 0.89
N ILE A 318 -15.25 -0.37 1.28
CA ILE A 318 -15.94 -1.59 0.84
C ILE A 318 -16.13 -1.57 -0.68
N ASN A 319 -16.49 -0.42 -1.27
CA ASN A 319 -16.61 -0.31 -2.72
C ASN A 319 -15.27 -0.51 -3.43
N HIS A 320 -14.17 0.02 -2.89
CA HIS A 320 -12.85 -0.22 -3.44
C HIS A 320 -12.43 -1.70 -3.31
N LEU A 321 -12.66 -2.33 -2.16
CA LEU A 321 -12.39 -3.76 -1.93
C LEU A 321 -13.23 -4.67 -2.84
N LYS A 322 -14.47 -4.28 -3.10
CA LYS A 322 -15.35 -4.95 -4.07
C LYS A 322 -14.85 -4.79 -5.50
N SER A 323 -14.37 -3.60 -5.88
CA SER A 323 -13.85 -3.32 -7.23
C SER A 323 -12.61 -4.14 -7.59
N ILE A 324 -11.82 -4.54 -6.59
CA ILE A 324 -10.64 -5.40 -6.76
C ILE A 324 -10.95 -6.89 -6.54
N GLY A 325 -12.23 -7.25 -6.40
CA GLY A 325 -12.67 -8.64 -6.19
C GLY A 325 -12.26 -9.25 -4.85
N ALA A 326 -11.88 -8.44 -3.85
CA ALA A 326 -11.45 -8.96 -2.55
C ALA A 326 -12.65 -9.31 -1.64
N VAL A 327 -13.81 -8.71 -1.89
CA VAL A 327 -14.95 -8.72 -0.98
C VAL A 327 -16.26 -8.71 -1.74
N THR A 328 -17.21 -9.56 -1.32
CA THR A 328 -18.61 -9.54 -1.75
C THR A 328 -19.52 -8.95 -0.68
N THR A 329 -20.65 -8.38 -1.12
CA THR A 329 -21.63 -7.74 -0.25
C THR A 329 -23.01 -8.34 -0.49
N GLU A 330 -23.63 -8.89 0.54
CA GLU A 330 -24.99 -9.42 0.50
C GLU A 330 -25.90 -8.61 1.42
N THR A 331 -27.00 -8.09 0.88
CA THR A 331 -28.04 -7.41 1.67
C THR A 331 -29.16 -8.39 2.02
N ALA A 332 -29.30 -8.69 3.31
CA ALA A 332 -30.38 -9.51 3.83
C ALA A 332 -31.32 -8.66 4.70
N THR A 333 -32.63 -9.00 4.72
CA THR A 333 -33.58 -8.32 5.62
C THR A 333 -33.77 -9.17 6.86
N VAL A 334 -33.17 -8.76 7.98
CA VAL A 334 -33.27 -9.46 9.27
C VAL A 334 -34.16 -8.64 10.19
N ALA A 335 -35.26 -9.24 10.67
CA ALA A 335 -36.24 -8.59 11.56
C ALA A 335 -36.77 -7.23 11.04
N GLY A 336 -37.03 -7.12 9.73
CA GLY A 336 -37.57 -5.92 9.10
C GLY A 336 -36.57 -4.78 8.88
N LYS A 337 -35.28 -4.98 9.21
CA LYS A 337 -34.18 -4.06 8.89
C LYS A 337 -33.30 -4.65 7.81
N GLN A 338 -32.89 -3.83 6.85
CA GLN A 338 -31.87 -4.22 5.88
C GLN A 338 -30.51 -4.24 6.58
N VAL A 339 -29.88 -5.40 6.60
CA VAL A 339 -28.52 -5.61 7.11
C VAL A 339 -27.66 -5.99 5.93
N MET A 340 -26.59 -5.23 5.71
CA MET A 340 -25.59 -5.55 4.70
C MET A 340 -24.46 -6.34 5.37
N THR A 341 -24.21 -7.52 4.84
CA THR A 341 -23.17 -8.45 5.25
C THR A 341 -22.06 -8.43 4.21
N ILE A 342 -20.83 -8.52 4.69
CA ILE A 342 -19.60 -8.42 3.92
C ILE A 342 -18.83 -9.72 4.12
N GLN A 343 -18.36 -10.33 3.04
CA GLN A 343 -17.62 -11.59 3.08
C GLN A 343 -16.40 -11.51 2.15
N LEU A 344 -15.31 -12.19 2.52
CA LEU A 344 -14.16 -12.34 1.62
C LEU A 344 -14.55 -13.20 0.42
N ASP A 345 -14.22 -12.70 -0.77
CA ASP A 345 -14.46 -13.42 -2.01
C ASP A 345 -13.19 -14.17 -2.41
N PHE A 346 -13.23 -15.50 -2.26
CA PHE A 346 -12.18 -16.40 -2.72
C PHE A 346 -12.48 -17.00 -4.10
N GLY A 347 -13.67 -16.72 -4.66
CA GLY A 347 -14.14 -17.29 -5.93
C GLY A 347 -13.78 -16.44 -7.15
N GLY A 348 -13.48 -15.15 -6.99
CA GLY A 348 -13.17 -14.24 -8.09
C GLY A 348 -11.81 -14.42 -8.77
N LEU A 349 -11.03 -15.46 -8.42
CA LEU A 349 -9.77 -15.83 -9.05
C LEU A 349 -9.85 -17.09 -9.91
N ASP A 350 -10.99 -17.79 -9.90
CA ASP A 350 -11.25 -18.87 -10.84
C ASP A 350 -11.73 -18.25 -12.17
N ASP A 351 -11.03 -18.62 -13.25
CA ASP A 351 -11.24 -18.17 -14.62
C ASP A 351 -12.73 -18.08 -15.02
N GLU A 352 -13.30 -16.88 -14.97
CA GLU A 352 -14.36 -16.51 -15.91
C GLU A 352 -13.71 -15.88 -17.13
N SER A 353 -13.52 -16.73 -18.14
CA SER A 353 -13.45 -16.35 -19.54
C SER A 353 -14.63 -15.42 -19.89
N GLY A 354 -14.45 -14.12 -19.68
CA GLY A 354 -15.38 -13.09 -20.12
C GLY A 354 -15.35 -12.99 -21.63
N GLU A 355 -16.33 -13.61 -22.29
CA GLU A 355 -16.76 -13.14 -23.60
C GLU A 355 -17.11 -11.64 -23.49
N PRO A 356 -16.59 -10.78 -24.38
CA PRO A 356 -16.91 -9.37 -24.34
C PRO A 356 -18.39 -9.19 -24.71
N GLU A 357 -19.17 -8.66 -23.77
CA GLU A 357 -20.51 -8.14 -24.05
C GLU A 357 -20.43 -7.14 -25.20
N ALA A 358 -21.20 -7.43 -26.25
CA ALA A 358 -21.34 -6.58 -27.42
C ALA A 358 -21.84 -5.20 -26.98
N MET A 359 -21.10 -4.16 -27.37
CA MET A 359 -21.59 -2.78 -27.33
C MET A 359 -22.85 -2.69 -28.20
N ASP A 360 -23.98 -2.47 -27.54
CA ASP A 360 -25.20 -2.01 -28.18
C ASP A 360 -25.01 -0.53 -28.58
N THR A 361 -24.63 -0.31 -29.84
CA THR A 361 -24.68 1.01 -30.46
C THR A 361 -26.13 1.31 -30.84
N GLY A 362 -26.87 1.91 -29.91
CA GLY A 362 -28.17 2.50 -30.18
C GLY A 362 -28.04 3.76 -31.05
N VAL A 363 -28.61 3.69 -32.25
CA VAL A 363 -29.06 4.80 -33.09
C VAL A 363 -30.37 5.36 -32.55
#